data_AF-A0A354XI46-F1
#
_entry.id   AF-A0A354XI46-F1
#
_cell.length_a   1.000
_cell.length_b   1.000
_cell.length_c   1.000
_cell.angle_alpha   90.00
_cell.angle_beta   90.00
_cell.angle_gamma   90.00
#
_symmetry.space_group_name_H-M   'P 1'
#
loop_
_entity.id
_entity.type
_entity.pdbx_description
1 polymer ?
#
loop_
_entity_poly.entity_id
_entity_poly.type
_entity_poly.pdbx_seq_one_letter_code
_entity_poly.pdbx_strand_id
1 'polypeptide(L)'
;MSFKSSPFWLTALLGTFFVSPLHAEESALELPSGAKVGVEVVEALKFDSSEKRYSDILLHPKQASGTTHSLPEYCLLVANAQLNGDRVRITTQDATCIETHDSESAIYSGTFSASAYAEDGQYGLACDDGSCSLTPGQPFVLALDQSVRIDAQDNPSADINAIRRQANGEGVGNPIPGERPDPDQSVENPAPIEQPE
;
A
#
# COMPACT_ATOMS: atom_id res chain seq x y z
N MET A 1 71.83 36.98 -19.28
CA MET A 1 71.23 37.80 -18.22
C MET A 1 69.73 37.59 -18.26
N SER A 2 69.14 37.34 -17.09
CA SER A 2 67.72 37.06 -16.86
C SER A 2 67.00 38.37 -16.56
N PHE A 3 65.82 38.63 -17.13
CA PHE A 3 64.81 39.53 -16.54
C PHE A 3 63.39 39.07 -16.88
N LYS A 4 62.80 38.41 -15.87
CA LYS A 4 61.41 38.43 -15.38
C LYS A 4 60.37 39.32 -16.09
N SER A 5 59.21 38.73 -16.38
CA SER A 5 57.91 39.29 -15.97
C SER A 5 56.87 38.16 -15.86
N SER A 6 56.29 37.99 -14.68
CA SER A 6 54.97 37.38 -14.44
C SER A 6 54.09 38.52 -13.96
N PRO A 7 52.83 38.61 -14.39
CA PRO A 7 51.70 38.10 -13.59
C PRO A 7 50.56 37.60 -14.54
N PHE A 8 49.46 36.95 -14.16
CA PHE A 8 48.50 37.14 -13.09
C PHE A 8 47.73 35.83 -12.87
N TRP A 9 47.31 35.64 -11.63
CA TRP A 9 46.43 34.59 -11.17
C TRP A 9 44.99 34.72 -11.72
N LEU A 10 44.35 33.59 -12.00
CA LEU A 10 42.89 33.45 -11.91
C LEU A 10 42.57 32.03 -11.45
N THR A 11 42.51 31.89 -10.13
CA THR A 11 42.04 30.70 -9.45
C THR A 11 40.53 30.60 -9.67
N ALA A 12 40.10 29.84 -10.68
CA ALA A 12 38.69 29.51 -10.85
C ALA A 12 38.33 28.39 -9.86
N LEU A 13 37.77 28.77 -8.71
CA LEU A 13 37.08 27.86 -7.79
C LEU A 13 35.80 27.37 -8.48
N LEU A 14 35.91 26.26 -9.21
CA LEU A 14 34.77 25.48 -9.66
C LEU A 14 34.20 24.76 -8.44
N GLY A 15 33.34 25.45 -7.69
CA GLY A 15 32.45 24.84 -6.72
C GLY A 15 31.41 24.02 -7.47
N THR A 16 31.69 22.74 -7.69
CA THR A 16 30.66 21.77 -8.09
C THR A 16 29.68 21.65 -6.93
N PHE A 17 28.55 22.35 -7.04
CA PHE A 17 27.34 22.01 -6.31
C PHE A 17 26.99 20.58 -6.69
N PHE A 18 27.26 19.64 -5.78
CA PHE A 18 26.66 18.31 -5.84
C PHE A 18 25.17 18.50 -5.54
N VAL A 19 24.37 18.74 -6.58
CA VAL A 19 22.93 18.51 -6.51
C VAL A 19 22.77 17.01 -6.62
N SER A 20 22.82 16.33 -5.47
CA SER A 20 22.41 14.93 -5.39
C SER A 20 20.95 14.86 -5.84
N PRO A 21 20.59 14.07 -6.86
CA PRO A 21 19.19 13.78 -7.09
C PRO A 21 18.70 12.98 -5.87
N LEU A 22 17.71 13.53 -5.16
CA LEU A 22 16.88 12.79 -4.23
C LEU A 22 16.05 11.80 -5.05
N HIS A 23 16.64 10.66 -5.42
CA HIS A 23 15.84 9.54 -5.92
C HIS A 23 15.15 8.92 -4.70
N ALA A 24 13.82 8.99 -4.72
CA ALA A 24 12.93 8.41 -3.73
C ALA A 24 13.32 6.94 -3.50
N GLU A 25 13.81 6.67 -2.30
CA GLU A 25 14.15 5.34 -1.82
C GLU A 25 12.88 4.68 -1.31
N GLU A 26 12.14 4.01 -2.21
CA GLU A 26 11.23 2.92 -1.84
C GLU A 26 10.88 2.10 -3.09
N SER A 27 11.86 1.30 -3.55
CA SER A 27 11.70 0.44 -4.73
C SER A 27 11.19 -0.96 -4.39
N ALA A 28 11.10 -1.31 -3.11
CA ALA A 28 10.66 -2.61 -2.64
C ALA A 28 10.14 -2.55 -1.20
N LEU A 29 9.14 -3.38 -0.89
CA LEU A 29 8.76 -3.72 0.48
C LEU A 29 9.76 -4.75 1.03
N GLU A 30 10.50 -4.38 2.07
CA GLU A 30 11.53 -5.23 2.68
C GLU A 30 11.25 -5.50 4.16
N LEU A 31 11.34 -6.77 4.55
CA LEU A 31 11.28 -7.20 5.94
C LEU A 31 12.40 -8.20 6.22
N PRO A 32 13.16 -8.03 7.32
CA PRO A 32 14.23 -8.96 7.67
C PRO A 32 13.69 -10.30 8.16
N SER A 33 14.52 -11.34 8.11
CA SER A 33 14.23 -12.61 8.80
C SER A 33 14.03 -12.35 10.30
N GLY A 34 13.05 -13.01 10.90
CA GLY A 34 12.64 -12.81 12.28
C GLY A 34 11.76 -11.57 12.51
N ALA A 35 11.43 -10.80 11.47
CA ALA A 35 10.42 -9.75 11.59
C ALA A 35 9.08 -10.34 12.06
N LYS A 36 8.40 -9.61 12.95
CA LYS A 36 7.10 -9.96 13.49
C LYS A 36 6.10 -8.91 13.08
N VAL A 37 5.09 -9.31 12.32
CA VAL A 37 4.02 -8.44 11.82
C VAL A 37 2.68 -8.88 12.40
N GLY A 38 1.84 -7.90 12.71
CA GLY A 38 0.51 -8.15 13.27
C GLY A 38 -0.53 -8.21 12.16
N VAL A 39 -1.42 -9.20 12.22
CA VAL A 39 -2.49 -9.41 11.25
C VAL A 39 -3.74 -9.92 11.94
N GLU A 40 -4.86 -9.86 11.25
CA GLU A 40 -6.08 -10.58 11.62
C GLU A 40 -6.73 -11.22 10.39
N VAL A 41 -7.65 -12.15 10.61
CA VAL A 41 -8.45 -12.74 9.52
C VAL A 41 -9.49 -11.75 9.01
N VAL A 42 -9.70 -11.70 7.70
CA VAL A 42 -10.77 -10.90 7.09
C VAL A 42 -12.14 -11.54 7.31
N GLU A 43 -12.19 -12.88 7.33
CA GLU A 43 -13.42 -13.66 7.52
C GLU A 43 -13.28 -14.61 8.71
N ALA A 44 -14.41 -14.88 9.38
CA ALA A 44 -14.42 -15.79 10.51
C ALA A 44 -14.18 -17.25 10.06
N LEU A 45 -13.23 -17.91 10.72
CA LEU A 45 -12.88 -19.31 10.48
C LEU A 45 -13.26 -20.14 11.71
N LYS A 46 -13.94 -21.26 11.50
CA LYS A 46 -14.27 -22.20 12.58
C LYS A 46 -13.74 -23.58 12.23
N PHE A 47 -12.98 -24.18 13.14
CA PHE A 47 -12.40 -25.49 12.95
C PHE A 47 -13.12 -26.50 13.84
N ASP A 48 -13.52 -27.63 13.26
CA ASP A 48 -14.18 -28.72 13.97
C ASP A 48 -13.83 -30.09 13.36
N SER A 49 -14.63 -31.12 13.65
CA SER A 49 -14.40 -32.46 13.10
C SER A 49 -14.60 -32.54 11.59
N SER A 50 -15.46 -31.69 11.03
CA SER A 50 -15.83 -31.65 9.61
C SER A 50 -14.94 -30.72 8.81
N GLU A 51 -14.54 -29.59 9.39
CA GLU A 51 -13.69 -28.60 8.72
C GLU A 51 -12.42 -28.36 9.52
N LYS A 52 -11.29 -28.79 8.98
CA LYS A 52 -9.98 -28.71 9.65
C LYS A 52 -8.97 -27.89 8.86
N ARG A 53 -9.29 -27.46 7.64
CA ARG A 53 -8.32 -26.80 6.77
C ARG A 53 -9.01 -25.78 5.87
N TYR A 54 -8.56 -24.54 5.96
CA TYR A 54 -8.93 -23.50 5.03
C TYR A 54 -7.72 -23.19 4.14
N SER A 55 -7.95 -23.10 2.84
CA SER A 55 -6.97 -22.56 1.89
C SER A 55 -7.36 -21.16 1.47
N ASP A 56 -6.37 -20.39 1.06
CA ASP A 56 -6.55 -19.06 0.47
C ASP A 56 -7.35 -18.10 1.35
N ILE A 57 -7.18 -18.21 2.67
CA ILE A 57 -7.75 -17.26 3.63
C ILE A 57 -7.06 -15.91 3.46
N LEU A 58 -7.82 -14.85 3.67
CA LEU A 58 -7.30 -13.49 3.60
C LEU A 58 -6.98 -12.99 5.01
N LEU A 59 -5.77 -12.45 5.14
CA LEU A 59 -5.33 -11.73 6.32
C LEU A 59 -5.09 -10.28 5.95
N HIS A 60 -5.35 -9.37 6.87
CA HIS A 60 -4.97 -7.97 6.72
C HIS A 60 -4.17 -7.48 7.93
N PRO A 61 -3.33 -6.44 7.76
CA PRO A 61 -2.55 -5.87 8.84
C PRO A 61 -3.43 -5.39 9.98
N LYS A 62 -3.00 -5.71 11.20
CA LYS A 62 -3.63 -5.24 12.44
C LYS A 62 -2.59 -5.23 13.55
N GLN A 63 -2.54 -4.14 14.32
CA GLN A 63 -1.61 -4.07 15.44
C GLN A 63 -1.88 -5.18 16.45
N ALA A 64 -0.82 -5.92 16.80
CA ALA A 64 -0.83 -6.99 17.78
C ALA A 64 0.28 -6.74 18.81
N SER A 65 0.15 -7.29 20.02
CA SER A 65 1.26 -7.28 20.97
C SER A 65 2.43 -8.09 20.43
N GLY A 66 3.66 -7.61 20.62
CA GLY A 66 4.88 -8.33 20.22
C GLY A 66 5.27 -8.20 18.75
N THR A 67 4.58 -7.37 17.97
CA THR A 67 5.02 -6.97 16.62
C THR A 67 6.28 -6.13 16.68
N THR A 68 7.20 -6.33 15.74
CA THR A 68 8.43 -5.55 15.61
C THR A 68 8.44 -4.67 14.37
N HIS A 69 7.61 -4.99 13.37
CA HIS A 69 7.49 -4.28 12.10
C HIS A 69 6.01 -4.13 11.73
N SER A 70 5.71 -3.12 10.92
CA SER A 70 4.39 -2.90 10.35
C SER A 70 4.39 -3.21 8.85
N LEU A 71 3.27 -3.73 8.37
CA LEU A 71 2.96 -3.76 6.94
C LEU A 71 2.24 -2.46 6.56
N PRO A 72 2.26 -2.07 5.27
CA PRO A 72 1.42 -0.98 4.77
C PRO A 72 -0.06 -1.21 5.14
N GLU A 73 -0.79 -0.14 5.45
CA GLU A 73 -2.19 -0.22 5.91
C GLU A 73 -3.06 -1.03 4.93
N TYR A 74 -2.89 -0.78 3.63
CA TYR A 74 -3.61 -1.48 2.57
C TYR A 74 -2.83 -2.71 2.10
N CYS A 75 -2.65 -3.69 2.99
CA CYS A 75 -2.09 -4.97 2.60
C CYS A 75 -3.08 -6.12 2.78
N LEU A 76 -3.05 -7.08 1.85
CA LEU A 76 -3.76 -8.34 1.93
C LEU A 76 -2.76 -9.48 1.76
N LEU A 77 -2.79 -10.44 2.68
CA LEU A 77 -1.98 -11.64 2.63
C LEU A 77 -2.89 -12.84 2.36
N VAL A 78 -2.45 -13.72 1.49
CA VAL A 78 -3.10 -15.00 1.23
C VAL A 78 -2.40 -16.06 2.08
N ALA A 79 -3.17 -16.84 2.83
CA ALA A 79 -2.62 -17.86 3.71
C ALA A 79 -3.43 -19.16 3.67
N ASN A 80 -2.83 -20.21 4.22
CA ASN A 80 -3.51 -21.45 4.55
C ASN A 80 -3.61 -21.57 6.07
N ALA A 81 -4.72 -22.09 6.57
CA ALA A 81 -4.89 -22.40 7.98
C ALA A 81 -5.28 -23.87 8.17
N GLN A 82 -4.70 -24.52 9.18
CA GLN A 82 -4.97 -25.92 9.47
C GLN A 82 -5.00 -26.18 10.97
N LEU A 83 -6.04 -26.86 11.44
CA LEU A 83 -6.10 -27.40 12.78
C LEU A 83 -5.16 -28.61 12.91
N ASN A 84 -4.21 -28.53 13.84
CA ASN A 84 -3.28 -29.58 14.20
C ASN A 84 -3.27 -29.76 15.73
N GLY A 85 -3.94 -30.81 16.21
CA GLY A 85 -4.17 -30.99 17.65
C GLY A 85 -5.10 -29.90 18.18
N ASP A 86 -4.61 -29.17 19.18
CA ASP A 86 -5.25 -28.02 19.83
C ASP A 86 -4.76 -26.67 19.29
N ARG A 87 -4.12 -26.66 18.11
CA ARG A 87 -3.55 -25.45 17.51
C ARG A 87 -3.94 -25.23 16.06
N VAL A 88 -4.22 -23.99 15.71
CA VAL A 88 -4.39 -23.56 14.33
C VAL A 88 -3.05 -23.07 13.79
N ARG A 89 -2.49 -23.81 12.85
CA ARG A 89 -1.28 -23.43 12.11
C ARG A 89 -1.67 -22.57 10.93
N ILE A 90 -1.02 -21.44 10.77
CA ILE A 90 -1.24 -20.53 9.65
C ILE A 90 0.10 -20.28 8.97
N THR A 91 0.12 -20.40 7.64
CA THR A 91 1.28 -20.13 6.79
C THR A 91 0.85 -19.25 5.62
N THR A 92 1.50 -18.11 5.44
CA THR A 92 1.23 -17.22 4.30
C THR A 92 1.90 -17.73 3.02
N GLN A 93 1.37 -17.29 1.89
CA GLN A 93 1.82 -17.66 0.54
C GLN A 93 2.28 -16.40 -0.19
N ASP A 94 1.37 -15.44 -0.32
CA ASP A 94 1.56 -14.23 -1.10
C ASP A 94 1.04 -13.02 -0.32
N ALA A 95 1.52 -11.84 -0.70
CA ALA A 95 0.99 -10.57 -0.22
C ALA A 95 0.82 -9.59 -1.39
N THR A 96 -0.22 -8.78 -1.30
CA THR A 96 -0.41 -7.59 -2.13
C THR A 96 -0.59 -6.40 -1.18
N CYS A 97 0.38 -5.50 -1.17
CA CYS A 97 0.35 -4.29 -0.37
C CYS A 97 0.32 -3.06 -1.27
N ILE A 98 -0.44 -2.05 -0.85
CA ILE A 98 -0.48 -0.73 -1.46
C ILE A 98 0.01 0.26 -0.41
N GLU A 99 1.05 0.99 -0.76
CA GLU A 99 1.55 2.09 0.03
C GLU A 99 1.10 3.40 -0.60
N THR A 100 0.49 4.25 0.21
CA THR A 100 -0.03 5.55 -0.20
C THR A 100 0.79 6.62 0.51
N HIS A 101 1.91 7.02 -0.08
CA HIS A 101 2.68 8.17 0.37
C HIS A 101 2.50 9.32 -0.63
N ASP A 102 2.06 10.48 -0.14
CA ASP A 102 1.74 11.65 -0.94
C ASP A 102 0.71 11.37 -2.07
N SER A 103 0.97 11.84 -3.30
CA SER A 103 0.08 11.71 -4.46
C SER A 103 0.31 10.44 -5.27
N GLU A 104 1.29 9.62 -4.89
CA GLU A 104 1.64 8.39 -5.60
C GLU A 104 1.33 7.17 -4.74
N SER A 105 1.01 6.06 -5.41
CA SER A 105 0.84 4.79 -4.74
C SER A 105 1.85 3.78 -5.29
N ALA A 106 2.56 3.09 -4.40
CA ALA A 106 3.36 1.93 -4.78
C ALA A 106 2.54 0.66 -4.54
N ILE A 107 2.60 -0.27 -5.50
CA ILE A 107 1.94 -1.57 -5.39
C ILE A 107 3.04 -2.62 -5.27
N TYR A 108 3.06 -3.35 -4.16
CA TYR A 108 3.98 -4.46 -3.95
C TYR A 108 3.16 -5.75 -3.99
N SER A 109 3.47 -6.65 -4.90
CA SER A 109 2.80 -7.96 -4.89
C SER A 109 3.75 -9.09 -5.28
N GLY A 110 3.81 -10.10 -4.42
CA GLY A 110 4.73 -11.22 -4.54
C GLY A 110 4.64 -12.19 -3.35
N THR A 111 5.58 -13.12 -3.29
CA THR A 111 5.61 -14.16 -2.25
C THR A 111 5.89 -13.56 -0.87
N PHE A 112 5.14 -14.02 0.12
CA PHE A 112 5.28 -13.62 1.52
C PHE A 112 5.25 -14.87 2.39
N SER A 113 6.42 -15.31 2.87
CA SER A 113 6.55 -16.52 3.67
C SER A 113 6.68 -16.19 5.16
N ALA A 114 5.63 -16.48 5.91
CA ALA A 114 5.55 -16.26 7.35
C ALA A 114 4.59 -17.27 7.99
N SER A 115 4.80 -17.50 9.28
CA SER A 115 4.08 -18.49 10.08
C SER A 115 3.52 -17.85 11.34
N ALA A 116 2.32 -18.28 11.76
CA ALA A 116 1.74 -17.80 13.02
C ALA A 116 2.38 -18.49 14.23
N TYR A 117 2.70 -17.70 15.25
CA TYR A 117 3.18 -18.17 16.54
C TYR A 117 2.33 -17.57 17.65
N ALA A 118 1.99 -18.38 18.65
CA ALA A 118 1.26 -17.92 19.83
C ALA A 118 2.19 -17.14 20.79
N GLU A 119 1.60 -16.48 21.79
CA GLU A 119 2.34 -15.71 22.79
C GLU A 119 3.35 -16.54 23.60
N ASP A 120 3.07 -17.85 23.74
CA ASP A 120 3.98 -18.81 24.35
C ASP A 120 5.18 -19.20 23.46
N GLY A 121 5.28 -18.61 22.27
CA GLY A 121 6.35 -18.85 21.29
C GLY A 121 6.21 -20.16 20.53
N GLN A 122 5.14 -20.93 20.75
CA GLN A 122 4.91 -22.18 20.03
C GLN A 122 4.27 -21.92 18.67
N TYR A 123 4.58 -22.81 17.72
CA TYR A 123 4.04 -22.74 16.37
C TYR A 123 2.55 -23.03 16.34
N GLY A 124 1.78 -22.13 15.74
CA GLY A 124 0.33 -22.17 15.68
C GLY A 124 -0.34 -21.53 16.89
N LEU A 125 -1.53 -20.98 16.64
CA LEU A 125 -2.38 -20.33 17.62
C LEU A 125 -3.08 -21.37 18.48
N ALA A 126 -3.02 -21.24 19.80
CA ALA A 126 -3.73 -22.13 20.71
C ALA A 126 -5.25 -21.93 20.59
N CYS A 127 -6.00 -23.03 20.66
CA CYS A 127 -7.46 -22.95 20.76
C CYS A 127 -7.85 -22.81 22.23
N ASP A 128 -8.70 -21.83 22.53
CA ASP A 128 -9.25 -21.65 23.87
C ASP A 128 -10.46 -22.56 24.10
N ASP A 129 -10.51 -23.18 25.28
CA ASP A 129 -11.70 -23.85 25.83
C ASP A 129 -12.46 -24.79 24.87
N GLY A 130 -11.73 -25.51 24.01
CA GLY A 130 -12.28 -26.49 23.08
C GLY A 130 -12.95 -25.91 21.83
N SER A 131 -12.90 -24.59 21.63
CA SER A 131 -13.34 -23.93 20.40
C SER A 131 -12.13 -23.40 19.63
N CYS A 132 -11.92 -23.95 18.43
CA CYS A 132 -10.92 -23.44 17.51
C CYS A 132 -11.59 -22.49 16.51
N SER A 133 -11.53 -21.19 16.77
CA SER A 133 -12.06 -20.18 15.85
C SER A 133 -11.15 -18.96 15.76
N LEU A 134 -11.07 -18.38 14.57
CA LEU A 134 -10.43 -17.10 14.31
C LEU A 134 -11.51 -16.13 13.84
N THR A 135 -11.59 -14.95 14.43
CA THR A 135 -12.60 -13.96 14.06
C THR A 135 -11.98 -12.61 13.72
N PRO A 136 -12.58 -11.84 12.80
CA PRO A 136 -12.15 -10.47 12.55
C PRO A 136 -12.20 -9.65 13.86
N GLY A 137 -11.21 -8.81 14.08
CA GLY A 137 -11.02 -8.07 15.33
C GLY A 137 -10.03 -8.73 16.31
N GLN A 138 -9.60 -9.97 16.06
CA GLN A 138 -8.64 -10.69 16.90
C GLN A 138 -7.25 -10.73 16.21
N PRO A 139 -6.35 -9.81 16.59
CA PRO A 139 -5.02 -9.78 16.02
C PRO A 139 -4.14 -10.91 16.55
N PHE A 140 -3.27 -11.41 15.69
CA PHE A 140 -2.20 -12.35 16.03
C PHE A 140 -0.92 -12.00 15.26
N VAL A 141 0.20 -12.61 15.68
CA VAL A 141 1.52 -12.32 15.10
C VAL A 141 1.92 -13.38 14.09
N LEU A 142 2.36 -12.93 12.92
CA LEU A 142 3.15 -13.72 11.99
C LEU A 142 4.63 -13.42 12.18
N ALA A 143 5.47 -14.45 12.18
CA ALA A 143 6.91 -14.31 12.16
C ALA A 143 7.47 -14.81 10.81
N LEU A 144 8.40 -14.04 10.26
CA LEU A 144 9.08 -14.36 9.02
C LEU A 144 10.24 -15.30 9.28
N ASP A 145 10.23 -16.49 8.68
CA ASP A 145 11.34 -17.44 8.78
C ASP A 145 12.55 -16.96 7.96
N GLN A 146 12.29 -16.24 6.86
CA GLN A 146 13.29 -15.69 5.94
C GLN A 146 12.98 -14.22 5.65
N SER A 147 13.99 -13.47 5.18
CA SER A 147 13.75 -12.11 4.71
C SER A 147 12.78 -12.09 3.53
N VAL A 148 11.85 -11.14 3.54
CA VAL A 148 10.94 -10.86 2.44
C VAL A 148 11.42 -9.60 1.73
N ARG A 149 11.44 -9.66 0.40
CA ARG A 149 11.62 -8.52 -0.49
C ARG A 149 10.62 -8.65 -1.62
N ILE A 150 9.75 -7.66 -1.76
CA ILE A 150 8.75 -7.59 -2.83
C ILE A 150 8.99 -6.28 -3.59
N ASP A 151 9.48 -6.40 -4.82
CA ASP A 151 9.73 -5.22 -5.65
C ASP A 151 8.40 -4.52 -6.02
N ALA A 152 8.46 -3.19 -6.16
CA ALA A 152 7.32 -2.42 -6.61
C ALA A 152 6.92 -2.81 -8.04
N GLN A 153 5.63 -2.95 -8.27
CA GLN A 153 5.05 -3.17 -9.58
C GLN A 153 4.81 -1.84 -10.30
N ASP A 154 4.81 -1.90 -11.63
CA ASP A 154 4.45 -0.76 -12.47
C ASP A 154 3.04 -0.27 -12.09
N ASN A 155 2.91 1.05 -11.91
CA ASN A 155 1.63 1.70 -11.64
C ASN A 155 1.28 2.64 -12.80
N PRO A 156 0.52 2.18 -13.81
CA PRO A 156 0.11 3.01 -14.94
C PRO A 156 -0.67 4.27 -14.52
N SER A 157 -1.34 4.23 -13.37
CA SER A 157 -2.07 5.40 -12.87
C SER A 157 -1.12 6.48 -12.39
N ALA A 158 0.01 6.11 -11.77
CA ALA A 158 1.06 7.05 -11.39
C ALA A 158 1.65 7.75 -12.62
N ASP A 159 1.94 6.99 -13.68
CA ASP A 159 2.44 7.55 -14.94
C ASP A 159 1.47 8.55 -15.57
N ILE A 160 0.18 8.18 -15.65
CA ILE A 160 -0.87 9.07 -16.16
C ILE A 160 -0.99 10.33 -15.30
N ASN A 161 -0.95 10.20 -13.97
CA ASN A 161 -1.02 11.34 -13.06
C ASN A 161 0.22 12.24 -13.17
N ALA A 162 1.40 11.66 -13.38
CA ALA A 162 2.63 12.40 -13.68
C ALA A 162 2.51 13.20 -14.99
N ILE A 163 2.02 12.59 -16.07
CA ILE A 163 1.76 13.27 -17.34
C ILE A 163 0.75 14.41 -17.14
N ARG A 164 -0.34 14.18 -16.38
CA ARG A 164 -1.34 15.22 -16.09
C ARG A 164 -0.74 16.39 -15.32
N ARG A 165 0.19 16.16 -14.38
CA ARG A 165 0.90 17.25 -13.67
C ARG A 165 1.81 18.03 -14.61
N GLN A 166 2.52 17.36 -15.51
CA GLN A 166 3.39 18.01 -16.50
C GLN A 166 2.60 18.81 -17.54
N ALA A 167 1.44 18.29 -17.98
CA ALA A 167 0.56 18.97 -18.92
C ALA A 167 -0.17 20.18 -18.31
N ASN A 168 -0.34 20.22 -16.98
CA ASN A 168 -1.00 21.28 -16.23
C ASN A 168 -0.01 22.22 -15.50
N GLY A 169 1.19 22.42 -16.05
CA GLY A 169 2.10 23.47 -15.59
C GLY A 169 1.42 24.84 -15.73
N GLU A 170 1.15 25.49 -14.59
CA GLU A 170 0.10 26.51 -14.35
C GLU A 170 -1.31 25.90 -14.34
N GLY A 171 -1.88 25.77 -13.14
CA GLY A 171 -3.21 25.21 -12.93
C GLY A 171 -4.28 25.91 -13.77
N VAL A 172 -4.58 25.33 -14.93
CA VAL A 172 -5.89 25.52 -15.56
C VAL A 172 -6.86 24.67 -14.73
N GLY A 173 -7.48 25.35 -13.76
CA GLY A 173 -8.59 24.78 -13.01
C GLY A 173 -9.52 24.11 -14.00
N ASN A 174 -9.77 22.82 -13.78
CA ASN A 174 -10.79 22.08 -14.52
C ASN A 174 -12.03 22.99 -14.52
N PRO A 175 -12.50 23.52 -15.66
CA PRO A 175 -13.61 24.45 -15.63
C PRO A 175 -14.76 23.71 -14.96
N ILE A 176 -15.20 24.19 -13.78
CA ILE A 176 -16.54 23.88 -13.32
C ILE A 176 -17.40 24.24 -14.53
N PRO A 177 -18.15 23.30 -15.15
CA PRO A 177 -19.02 23.64 -16.26
C PRO A 177 -19.82 24.87 -15.84
N GLY A 178 -19.60 25.97 -16.57
CA GLY A 178 -20.22 27.25 -16.26
C GLY A 178 -21.71 27.03 -16.05
N GLU A 179 -22.21 27.61 -14.96
CA GLU A 179 -23.61 27.70 -14.55
C GLU A 179 -24.56 26.83 -15.38
N ARG A 180 -25.03 25.73 -14.76
CA ARG A 180 -26.24 25.04 -15.21
C ARG A 180 -27.27 26.12 -15.54
N PRO A 181 -27.84 26.16 -16.77
CA PRO A 181 -28.86 27.14 -17.11
C PRO A 181 -29.92 27.13 -16.02
N ASP A 182 -30.21 28.31 -15.48
CA ASP A 182 -31.23 28.48 -14.46
C ASP A 182 -32.54 27.84 -14.97
N PRO A 183 -33.10 26.82 -14.29
CA PRO A 183 -34.31 26.13 -14.75
C PRO A 183 -35.51 27.07 -14.90
N ASP A 184 -35.43 28.28 -14.33
CA ASP A 184 -36.46 29.31 -14.45
C ASP A 184 -36.34 30.17 -15.71
N GLN A 185 -35.27 30.04 -16.51
CA GLN A 185 -35.23 30.57 -17.88
C GLN A 185 -35.91 29.61 -18.86
N SER A 186 -37.17 29.31 -18.55
CA SER A 186 -38.10 28.78 -19.55
C SER A 186 -38.29 29.85 -20.61
N VAL A 187 -37.93 29.54 -21.85
CA VAL A 187 -38.24 30.37 -23.02
C VAL A 187 -39.74 30.70 -22.97
N GLU A 188 -40.06 31.98 -22.78
CA GLU A 188 -41.42 32.49 -22.82
C GLU A 188 -42.02 32.10 -24.17
N ASN A 189 -42.95 31.15 -24.13
CA ASN A 189 -43.64 30.64 -25.29
C ASN A 189 -44.53 31.78 -25.80
N PRO A 190 -44.30 32.38 -26.98
CA PRO A 190 -45.14 33.46 -27.43
C PRO A 190 -46.56 32.94 -27.66
N ALA A 191 -47.55 33.63 -27.09
CA ALA A 191 -48.95 33.28 -27.19
C ALA A 191 -49.42 33.18 -28.66
N PRO A 192 -50.39 32.30 -28.99
CA PRO A 192 -50.91 32.18 -30.34
C PRO A 192 -51.55 33.50 -30.79
N ILE A 193 -51.11 34.00 -31.95
CA ILE A 193 -51.70 35.19 -32.58
C ILE A 193 -53.08 34.78 -33.13
N GLU A 194 -54.16 35.32 -32.56
CA GLU A 194 -55.50 35.20 -33.13
C GLU A 194 -55.52 35.83 -34.53
N GLN A 195 -56.01 35.06 -35.52
CA GLN A 195 -56.28 35.55 -36.86
C GLN A 195 -57.62 36.29 -36.88
N PRO A 196 -57.71 37.49 -37.49
CA PRO A 196 -59.00 38.16 -37.64
C PRO A 196 -59.78 37.59 -38.83
N GLU A 197 -61.12 37.62 -38.71
CA GLU A 197 -62.11 37.19 -39.71
C GLU A 197 -61.97 37.86 -41.09
#